data_AF-A0A9D5KA75-F1
#
_entry.id   AF-A0A9D5KA75-F1
#
_cell.length_a   1.000
_cell.length_b   1.000
_cell.length_c   1.000
_cell.angle_alpha   90.00
_cell.angle_beta   90.00
_cell.angle_gamma   90.00
#
_symmetry.space_group_name_H-M   'P 1'
#
loop_
_entity.id
_entity.type
_entity.pdbx_description
1 polymer ?
#
loop_
_entity_poly.entity_id
_entity_poly.type
_entity_poly.pdbx_seq_one_letter_code
_entity_poly.pdbx_strand_id
1 'polypeptide(L)'
;MAQPTITGDNIVASLKILGFVESDMQSKSENKVSLSNGEHKIIITKGWLENVEANRMYQELLPIFEAFENQVQASDDRNLHKVRDWLEARTAKIRNR
;
A
#
# COMPACT_ATOMS: atom_id res chain seq x y z
N MET A 1 15.03 11.86 -10.33
CA MET A 1 14.06 10.78 -10.61
C MET A 1 12.71 11.22 -10.05
N ALA A 2 11.66 11.21 -10.87
CA ALA A 2 10.30 11.53 -10.40
C ALA A 2 9.82 10.40 -9.47
N GLN A 3 9.14 10.74 -8.37
CA GLN A 3 8.58 9.75 -7.48
C GLN A 3 7.44 9.02 -8.20
N PRO A 4 7.37 7.67 -8.19
CA PRO A 4 6.24 6.96 -8.77
C PRO A 4 4.94 7.44 -8.12
N THR A 5 4.00 7.88 -8.95
CA THR A 5 2.67 8.30 -8.49
C THR A 5 1.86 7.04 -8.16
N ILE A 6 1.50 6.88 -6.89
CA ILE A 6 0.70 5.75 -6.40
C ILE A 6 -0.68 6.25 -5.99
N THR A 7 -1.70 5.52 -6.42
CA THR A 7 -3.09 5.72 -5.98
C THR A 7 -3.48 4.66 -4.96
N GLY A 8 -4.56 4.93 -4.21
CA GLY A 8 -5.19 3.94 -3.35
C GLY A 8 -5.55 2.66 -4.09
N ASP A 9 -5.98 2.75 -5.34
CA ASP A 9 -6.32 1.58 -6.16
C ASP A 9 -5.11 0.68 -6.45
N ASN A 10 -3.92 1.26 -6.66
CA ASN A 10 -2.69 0.47 -6.80
C ASN A 10 -2.39 -0.31 -5.51
N ILE A 11 -2.59 0.33 -4.35
CA ILE A 11 -2.36 -0.28 -3.04
C ILE A 11 -3.39 -1.40 -2.78
N VAL A 12 -4.67 -1.14 -3.05
CA VAL A 12 -5.74 -2.14 -2.90
C VAL A 12 -5.47 -3.37 -3.78
N ALA A 13 -5.11 -3.16 -5.05
CA ALA A 13 -4.76 -4.27 -5.95
C ALA A 13 -3.56 -5.08 -5.42
N SER A 14 -2.53 -4.40 -4.93
CA SER A 14 -1.32 -5.03 -4.38
C SER A 14 -1.64 -5.87 -3.14
N LEU A 15 -2.41 -5.34 -2.19
CA LEU A 15 -2.76 -6.05 -0.97
C LEU A 15 -3.64 -7.27 -1.22
N LYS A 16 -4.53 -7.23 -2.22
CA LYS A 16 -5.31 -8.40 -2.63
C LYS A 16 -4.42 -9.55 -3.09
N ILE A 17 -3.32 -9.25 -3.78
CA ILE A 17 -2.32 -10.26 -4.19
C ILE A 17 -1.60 -10.84 -2.96
N LEU A 18 -1.32 -10.00 -1.95
CA LEU A 18 -0.75 -10.42 -0.66
C LEU A 18 -1.76 -11.14 0.27
N GLY A 19 -2.95 -11.48 -0.23
CA GLY A 19 -3.96 -12.24 0.52
C GLY A 19 -4.86 -11.40 1.43
N PHE A 20 -4.85 -10.07 1.32
CA PHE A 20 -5.82 -9.23 2.03
C PHE A 20 -7.18 -9.31 1.37
N VAL A 21 -8.22 -9.46 2.18
CA VAL A 21 -9.62 -9.46 1.77
C VAL A 21 -10.33 -8.21 2.26
N GLU A 22 -11.34 -7.77 1.51
CA GLU A 22 -12.20 -6.66 1.95
C GLU A 22 -13.00 -7.09 3.18
N SER A 23 -12.88 -6.34 4.27
CA SER A 23 -13.67 -6.56 5.47
C SER A 23 -15.00 -5.82 5.36
N ASP A 24 -16.12 -6.49 5.67
CA ASP A 24 -17.51 -5.96 5.64
C ASP A 24 -17.80 -4.73 6.52
N MET A 25 -16.78 -4.12 7.14
CA MET A 25 -16.89 -2.77 7.70
C MET A 25 -17.04 -1.77 6.54
N GLN A 26 -18.26 -1.66 6.02
CA GLN A 26 -18.71 -0.57 5.16
C GLN A 26 -18.45 0.74 5.90
N SER A 27 -17.29 1.34 5.64
CA SER A 27 -17.13 2.76 5.89
C SER A 27 -18.18 3.44 5.02
N LYS A 28 -19.09 4.21 5.61
CA LYS A 28 -20.17 4.95 4.93
C LYS A 28 -19.67 5.98 3.89
N SER A 29 -18.37 5.97 3.57
CA SER A 29 -17.74 6.78 2.54
C SER A 29 -17.32 5.88 1.39
N GLU A 30 -17.95 6.09 0.22
CA GLU A 30 -17.71 5.34 -1.02
C GLU A 30 -16.23 5.32 -1.48
N ASN A 31 -15.42 6.23 -0.93
CA ASN A 31 -14.02 6.40 -1.30
C ASN A 31 -13.01 5.69 -0.39
N LYS A 32 -13.43 4.83 0.56
CA LYS A 32 -12.48 4.07 1.42
C LYS A 32 -12.76 2.57 1.40
N VAL A 33 -11.70 1.77 1.48
CA VAL A 33 -11.75 0.31 1.58
C VAL A 33 -10.99 -0.13 2.82
N SER A 34 -11.61 -1.01 3.61
CA SER A 34 -10.95 -1.70 4.70
C SER A 34 -10.53 -3.08 4.24
N LEU A 35 -9.24 -3.38 4.32
CA LEU A 35 -8.63 -4.65 3.95
C LEU A 35 -8.02 -5.32 5.18
N SER A 36 -8.10 -6.65 5.26
CA SER A 36 -7.47 -7.44 6.32
C SER A 36 -6.96 -8.79 5.80
N ASN A 37 -5.86 -9.29 6.34
CA ASN A 37 -5.39 -10.66 6.12
C ASN A 37 -5.45 -11.51 7.42
N GLY A 38 -6.15 -11.04 8.45
CA GLY A 38 -6.24 -11.68 9.77
C GLY A 38 -5.20 -11.19 10.77
N GLU A 39 -4.01 -10.79 10.32
CA GLU A 39 -2.94 -10.25 11.16
C GLU A 39 -2.87 -8.72 11.09
N HIS A 40 -3.04 -8.18 9.89
CA HIS A 40 -3.02 -6.76 9.60
C HIS A 40 -4.39 -6.30 9.15
N LYS A 41 -4.78 -5.10 9.56
CA LYS A 41 -5.96 -4.39 9.06
C LYS A 41 -5.54 -3.00 8.61
N ILE A 42 -5.93 -2.61 7.40
CA ILE A 42 -5.58 -1.32 6.81
C ILE A 42 -6.80 -0.68 6.15
N ILE A 43 -6.93 0.64 6.29
CA ILE A 43 -7.99 1.42 5.66
C ILE A 43 -7.37 2.38 4.64
N ILE A 44 -7.73 2.16 3.37
CA ILE A 44 -7.18 2.86 2.22
C ILE A 44 -8.24 3.73 1.59
N THR A 45 -7.92 5.00 1.34
CA THR A 45 -8.73 5.87 0.50
C THR A 45 -8.41 5.56 -0.98
N LYS A 46 -9.44 5.30 -1.78
CA LYS A 46 -9.34 5.10 -3.23
C LYS A 46 -8.95 6.40 -3.94
N GLY A 47 -8.31 6.28 -5.10
CA GLY A 47 -7.86 7.43 -5.88
C GLY A 47 -6.60 8.11 -5.34
N TRP A 48 -6.54 9.44 -5.45
CA TRP A 48 -5.36 10.23 -5.12
C TRP A 48 -5.14 10.33 -3.61
N LEU A 49 -3.90 10.10 -3.17
CA LEU A 49 -3.50 10.23 -1.77
C LEU A 49 -2.87 11.60 -1.54
N GLU A 50 -3.42 12.37 -0.61
CA GLU A 50 -2.80 13.62 -0.15
C GLU A 50 -1.50 13.33 0.62
N ASN A 51 -0.60 14.30 0.73
CA ASN A 51 0.73 14.10 1.35
C ASN A 51 0.66 13.50 2.77
N VAL A 52 -0.29 13.94 3.60
CA VAL A 52 -0.47 13.43 4.97
C VAL A 52 -0.93 11.97 4.93
N GLU A 53 -1.90 11.66 4.08
CA GLU A 53 -2.40 10.30 3.92
C GLU A 53 -1.36 9.37 3.30
N ALA A 54 -0.61 9.83 2.30
CA ALA A 54 0.47 9.10 1.67
C ALA A 54 1.58 8.74 2.69
N ASN A 55 1.87 9.62 3.66
CA ASN A 55 2.81 9.31 4.74
C ASN A 55 2.25 8.28 5.72
N ARG A 56 0.97 8.40 6.10
CA ARG A 56 0.30 7.39 6.93
C ARG A 56 0.31 6.02 6.25
N MET A 57 -0.05 5.96 4.98
CA MET A 57 -0.04 4.73 4.18
C MET A 57 1.36 4.14 4.06
N TYR A 58 2.39 4.97 3.86
CA TYR A 58 3.77 4.49 3.88
C TYR A 58 4.12 3.78 5.19
N GLN A 59 3.77 4.38 6.34
CA GLN A 59 4.06 3.78 7.66
C GLN A 59 3.29 2.48 7.91
N GLU A 60 2.04 2.39 7.44
CA GLU A 60 1.22 1.17 7.58
C GLU A 60 1.67 0.06 6.61
N LEU A 61 2.04 0.40 5.37
CA LEU A 61 2.37 -0.58 4.32
C LEU A 61 3.80 -1.10 4.40
N LEU A 62 4.77 -0.29 4.85
CA LEU A 62 6.16 -0.70 4.91
C LEU A 62 6.37 -2.03 5.67
N PRO A 63 5.92 -2.20 6.92
CA PRO A 63 6.12 -3.46 7.64
C PRO A 63 5.39 -4.64 6.99
N ILE A 64 4.26 -4.40 6.31
CA ILE A 64 3.53 -5.43 5.55
C ILE A 64 4.40 -5.86 4.37
N PHE A 65 4.86 -4.93 3.54
CA PHE A 65 5.67 -5.27 2.36
C PHE A 65 7.01 -5.91 2.73
N GLU A 66 7.60 -5.55 3.87
CA GLU A 66 8.79 -6.22 4.42
C GLU A 66 8.46 -7.66 4.85
N ALA A 67 7.35 -7.89 5.55
CA ALA A 67 6.92 -9.24 5.95
C ALA A 67 6.61 -10.16 4.75
N PHE A 68 6.12 -9.58 3.64
CA PHE A 68 5.78 -10.28 2.42
C PHE A 68 6.85 -10.17 1.31
N GLU A 69 8.08 -9.76 1.62
CA GLU A 69 9.13 -9.44 0.64
C GLU A 69 9.35 -10.57 -0.39
N ASN A 70 9.43 -11.82 0.07
CA ASN A 70 9.63 -12.97 -0.81
C ASN A 70 8.49 -13.13 -1.85
N GLN A 71 7.24 -12.86 -1.46
CA GLN A 71 6.10 -12.92 -2.40
C GLN A 71 6.13 -11.74 -3.36
N VAL A 72 6.48 -10.55 -2.87
CA VAL A 72 6.63 -9.35 -3.71
C VAL A 72 7.70 -9.56 -4.78
N GLN A 73 8.86 -10.12 -4.41
CA GLN A 73 9.95 -10.39 -5.34
C GLN A 73 9.61 -11.48 -6.37
N ALA A 74 8.85 -12.50 -5.97
CA ALA A 74 8.45 -13.60 -6.85
C ALA A 74 7.24 -13.28 -7.74
N SER A 75 6.52 -12.19 -7.48
CA SER A 75 5.36 -11.78 -8.27
C SER A 75 5.80 -11.05 -9.53
N ASP A 76 5.05 -11.21 -10.62
CA ASP A 76 5.19 -10.38 -11.84
C ASP A 76 4.20 -9.20 -11.86
N ASP A 77 3.45 -8.98 -10.77
CA ASP A 77 2.41 -7.95 -10.76
C ASP A 77 2.97 -6.53 -10.75
N ARG A 78 2.56 -5.76 -11.75
CA ARG A 78 3.04 -4.38 -11.95
C ARG A 78 2.61 -3.43 -10.84
N ASN A 79 1.42 -3.61 -10.23
CA ASN A 79 0.99 -2.72 -9.15
C ASN A 79 1.78 -3.01 -7.88
N LEU A 80 2.03 -4.29 -7.58
CA LEU A 80 2.80 -4.73 -6.43
C LEU A 80 4.23 -4.16 -6.46
N HIS A 81 4.91 -4.26 -7.60
CA HIS A 81 6.24 -3.65 -7.80
C HIS A 81 6.21 -2.13 -7.72
N LYS A 82 5.19 -1.48 -8.30
CA LYS A 82 5.04 -0.01 -8.19
C LYS A 82 4.89 0.46 -6.75
N VAL A 83 4.09 -0.24 -5.94
CA VAL A 83 3.90 0.12 -4.53
C VAL A 83 5.20 -0.12 -3.75
N ARG A 84 5.89 -1.23 -4.00
CA ARG A 84 7.23 -1.50 -3.45
C ARG A 84 8.21 -0.37 -3.78
N ASP A 85 8.38 -0.02 -5.05
CA ASP A 85 9.29 1.04 -5.49
C ASP A 85 8.97 2.39 -4.83
N TRP A 86 7.68 2.68 -4.65
CA TRP A 86 7.21 3.88 -3.96
C TRP A 86 7.56 3.89 -2.47
N LEU A 87 7.48 2.74 -1.79
CA LEU A 87 7.92 2.58 -0.41
C LEU A 87 9.45 2.74 -0.30
N GLU A 88 10.22 2.06 -1.15
CA GLU A 88 11.69 2.13 -1.15
C GLU A 88 12.21 3.56 -1.41
N ALA A 89 11.65 4.25 -2.41
CA ALA A 89 12.01 5.63 -2.73
C ALA A 89 11.72 6.60 -1.56
N ARG A 90 10.71 6.29 -0.73
CA ARG A 90 10.39 7.08 0.49
C ARG A 90 11.35 6.76 1.63
N THR A 91 11.71 5.50 1.84
CA THR A 91 12.72 5.10 2.83
C THR A 91 14.07 5.78 2.56
N ALA A 92 14.51 5.80 1.29
CA ALA A 92 15.75 6.45 0.88
C ALA A 92 15.75 7.97 1.12
N LYS A 93 14.61 8.65 0.94
CA LYS A 93 14.47 10.08 1.24
C LYS A 93 14.54 10.38 2.74
N ILE A 94 14.04 9.48 3.59
CA ILE A 94 14.09 9.64 5.05
C ILE A 94 15.51 9.38 5.57
N ARG A 95 16.21 8.37 5.05
CA ARG A 95 17.58 8.02 5.47
C ARG A 95 18.65 9.04 5.05
N ASN A 96 18.42 9.80 3.98
CA ASN A 96 19.35 10.83 3.48
C ASN A 96 19.04 12.25 4.00
N ARG A 97 18.28 12.37 5.09
CA ARG A 97 18.03 13.62 5.81
C ARG A 97 18.77 13.60 7.14
#